data_AF-A0A956D1G2-F1
#
_entry.id   AF-A0A956D1G2-F1
#
_cell.length_a   1.000
_cell.length_b   1.000
_cell.length_c   1.000
_cell.angle_alpha   90.00
_cell.angle_beta   90.00
_cell.angle_gamma   90.00
#
_symmetry.space_group_name_H-M   'P 1'
#
loop_
_entity.id
_entity.type
_entity.pdbx_description
1 polymer ?
#
loop_
_entity_poly.entity_id
_entity_poly.type
_entity_poly.pdbx_seq_one_letter_code
_entity_poly.pdbx_strand_id
1 'polypeptide(L)'
;MTVPAAAACLNHLDREAIGVCVECRARICSECVTKVDGINYCVTCYAKLADRGARRRSADDTATSPAVAWLAGAGLVLLATLMTWGLLEVAFPGSG
;
A
#
# COMPACT_ATOMS: atom_id res chain seq x y z
N MET A 1 -39.49 -22.07 25.65
CA MET A 1 -38.12 -21.72 25.20
C MET A 1 -38.26 -20.64 24.15
N THR A 2 -38.13 -19.36 24.53
CA THR A 2 -38.15 -18.24 23.58
C THR A 2 -36.75 -18.07 23.01
N VAL A 3 -36.57 -18.50 21.75
CA VAL A 3 -35.35 -18.24 20.97
C VAL A 3 -35.21 -16.71 20.85
N PRO A 4 -34.07 -16.10 21.21
CA PRO A 4 -33.90 -14.67 21.05
C PRO A 4 -34.08 -14.35 19.57
N ALA A 5 -34.85 -13.29 19.28
CA ALA A 5 -35.17 -12.88 17.92
C ALA A 5 -33.90 -12.84 17.08
N ALA A 6 -33.81 -13.82 16.19
CA ALA A 6 -33.01 -13.83 14.98
C ALA A 6 -32.71 -12.40 14.55
N ALA A 7 -31.50 -11.92 14.84
CA ALA A 7 -31.17 -10.58 14.46
C ALA A 7 -31.05 -10.55 12.94
N ALA A 8 -31.89 -9.78 12.25
CA ALA A 8 -31.81 -9.66 10.80
C ALA A 8 -30.50 -9.00 10.37
N CYS A 9 -30.06 -9.33 9.15
CA CYS A 9 -28.95 -8.67 8.49
C CYS A 9 -29.26 -7.18 8.26
N LEU A 10 -28.25 -6.32 8.40
CA LEU A 10 -28.37 -4.90 8.07
C LEU A 10 -28.86 -4.66 6.62
N ASN A 11 -28.45 -5.52 5.68
CA ASN A 11 -28.80 -5.39 4.26
C ASN A 11 -30.06 -6.15 3.85
N HIS A 12 -30.48 -7.13 4.64
CA HIS A 12 -31.58 -8.02 4.28
C HIS A 12 -32.43 -8.31 5.52
N LEU A 13 -33.67 -7.82 5.54
CA LEU A 13 -34.60 -8.07 6.64
C LEU A 13 -35.09 -9.53 6.70
N ASP A 14 -35.03 -10.23 5.58
CA ASP A 14 -35.44 -11.63 5.42
C ASP A 14 -34.38 -12.62 5.96
N ARG A 15 -33.11 -12.19 6.06
CA ARG A 15 -31.99 -13.10 6.36
C ARG A 15 -31.50 -12.96 7.78
N GLU A 16 -31.27 -14.11 8.40
CA GLU A 16 -30.61 -14.23 9.68
C GLU A 16 -29.17 -13.69 9.62
N ALA A 17 -28.79 -12.86 10.57
CA ALA A 17 -27.40 -12.48 10.74
C ALA A 17 -26.61 -13.59 11.42
N ILE A 18 -25.49 -13.96 10.82
CA ILE A 18 -24.58 -15.01 11.34
C ILE A 18 -23.28 -14.43 11.89
N GLY A 19 -23.03 -13.13 11.68
CA GLY A 19 -21.79 -12.47 12.08
C GLY A 19 -21.98 -10.99 12.39
N VAL A 20 -20.94 -10.40 12.99
CA VAL A 20 -20.89 -8.98 13.36
C VAL A 20 -19.68 -8.34 12.71
N CYS A 21 -19.87 -7.20 12.05
CA CYS A 21 -18.77 -6.42 11.51
C CYS A 21 -17.92 -5.81 12.63
N VAL A 22 -16.60 -5.96 12.60
CA VAL A 22 -15.71 -5.41 13.63
C VAL A 22 -15.72 -3.87 13.69
N GLU A 23 -15.94 -3.21 12.55
CA GLU A 23 -15.83 -1.75 12.42
C GLU A 23 -17.12 -1.04 12.88
N CYS A 24 -18.26 -1.41 12.29
CA CYS A 24 -19.55 -0.75 12.57
C CYS A 24 -20.45 -1.53 13.53
N ARG A 25 -20.03 -2.73 13.96
CA ARG A 25 -20.80 -3.64 14.84
C ARG A 25 -22.18 -4.02 14.30
N ALA A 26 -22.42 -3.81 13.01
CA ALA A 26 -23.63 -4.23 12.35
C ALA A 26 -23.66 -5.76 12.19
N ARG A 27 -24.85 -6.32 12.33
CA ARG A 27 -25.13 -7.74 12.16
C ARG A 27 -25.33 -8.04 10.68
N ILE A 28 -24.66 -9.08 10.17
CA ILE A 28 -24.56 -9.39 8.74
C ILE A 28 -24.79 -10.88 8.47
N CYS A 29 -25.45 -11.19 7.35
CA CYS A 29 -25.70 -12.55 6.87
C CYS A 29 -24.44 -13.16 6.19
N SER A 30 -24.54 -14.43 5.81
CA SER A 30 -23.48 -15.19 5.12
C SER A 30 -23.05 -14.61 3.78
N GLU A 31 -23.94 -13.89 3.09
CA GLU A 31 -23.64 -13.25 1.80
C GLU A 31 -23.03 -11.86 1.98
N CYS A 32 -23.38 -11.17 3.07
CA CYS A 32 -22.88 -9.82 3.36
C CYS A 32 -21.58 -9.81 4.16
N VAL A 33 -21.15 -10.96 4.70
CA VAL A 33 -19.89 -11.07 5.45
C VAL A 33 -18.71 -11.20 4.51
N THR A 34 -17.79 -10.24 4.61
CA THR A 34 -16.49 -10.29 3.94
C THR A 34 -15.43 -10.53 5.00
N LYS A 35 -14.70 -11.65 4.89
CA LYS A 35 -13.60 -11.96 5.80
C LYS A 35 -12.29 -11.42 5.25
N VAL A 36 -11.63 -10.58 6.04
CA VAL A 36 -10.26 -10.09 5.78
C VAL A 36 -9.42 -10.52 6.96
N ASP A 37 -8.39 -11.34 6.72
CA ASP A 37 -7.51 -11.88 7.77
C ASP A 37 -8.28 -12.57 8.92
N GLY A 38 -9.37 -13.28 8.57
CA GLY A 38 -10.24 -13.96 9.54
C GLY A 38 -11.21 -13.05 10.30
N ILE A 39 -11.18 -11.74 10.06
CA ILE A 39 -12.05 -10.75 10.69
C ILE A 39 -13.24 -10.44 9.79
N ASN A 40 -14.43 -10.40 10.38
CA ASN A 40 -15.68 -10.13 9.67
C ASN A 40 -15.87 -8.63 9.43
N TYR A 41 -16.09 -8.25 8.17
CA TYR A 41 -16.47 -6.90 7.74
C TYR A 41 -17.78 -6.95 6.96
N CYS A 42 -18.59 -5.89 7.07
CA CYS A 42 -19.70 -5.68 6.13
C CYS A 42 -19.15 -5.09 4.83
N VAL A 43 -19.92 -5.24 3.75
CA VAL A 43 -19.57 -4.72 2.41
C VAL A 43 -19.19 -3.24 2.42
N THR A 44 -19.89 -2.41 3.18
CA THR A 44 -19.64 -0.96 3.27
C THR A 44 -18.32 -0.64 3.97
N CYS A 45 -18.01 -1.35 5.05
CA CYS A 45 -16.75 -1.16 5.78
C CYS A 45 -15.56 -1.75 5.03
N TYR A 46 -15.77 -2.85 4.31
CA TYR A 46 -14.76 -3.42 3.43
C TYR A 46 -14.38 -2.46 2.29
N ALA A 47 -15.36 -1.82 1.64
CA ALA A 47 -15.10 -0.80 0.63
C ALA A 47 -14.24 0.36 1.18
N LYS A 48 -14.58 0.86 2.38
CA LYS A 48 -13.76 1.88 3.06
C LYS A 48 -12.36 1.42 3.43
N LEU A 49 -12.17 0.13 3.72
CA LEU A 49 -10.86 -0.45 4.01
C LEU A 49 -10.01 -0.54 2.72
N ALA A 50 -10.63 -0.93 1.61
CA ALA A 50 -10.00 -0.98 0.29
C ALA A 50 -9.51 0.42 -0.16
N ASP A 51 -10.35 1.45 0.00
CA ASP A 51 -9.98 2.84 -0.34
C ASP A 51 -8.79 3.34 0.49
N ARG A 52 -8.76 3.03 1.80
CA ARG A 52 -7.63 3.37 2.68
C ARG A 52 -6.34 2.70 2.22
N GLY A 53 -6.41 1.44 1.77
CA GLY A 53 -5.26 0.71 1.24
C GLY A 53 -4.75 1.25 -0.09
N ALA A 54 -5.65 1.63 -1.00
CA ALA A 54 -5.30 2.22 -2.30
C ALA A 54 -4.59 3.58 -2.13
N ARG A 55 -5.13 4.45 -1.26
CA ARG A 55 -4.55 5.79 -1.01
C ARG A 55 -3.16 5.74 -0.38
N ARG A 56 -2.85 4.72 0.43
CA ARG A 56 -1.51 4.50 0.99
C ARG A 56 -0.50 4.11 -0.08
N ARG A 57 -0.87 3.22 -1.02
CA ARG A 57 0.04 2.81 -2.12
C ARG A 57 0.41 3.98 -3.02
N SER A 58 -0.55 4.81 -3.39
CA SER A 58 -0.27 6.02 -4.19
C SER A 58 0.59 7.06 -3.48
N ALA A 59 0.68 7.03 -2.14
CA ALA A 59 1.55 7.92 -1.39
C ALA A 59 2.98 7.39 -1.25
N ASP A 60 3.20 6.08 -1.46
CA ASP A 60 4.47 5.39 -1.24
C ASP A 60 5.29 5.22 -2.53
N ASP A 61 4.68 5.44 -3.71
CA ASP A 61 5.31 5.17 -5.01
C ASP A 61 6.42 6.16 -5.43
N THR A 62 6.76 7.20 -4.66
CA THR A 62 7.88 8.08 -5.04
C THR A 62 8.51 8.84 -3.88
N ALA A 63 8.79 8.18 -2.76
CA ALA A 63 9.71 8.75 -1.78
C ALA A 63 11.17 8.41 -2.15
N THR A 64 11.60 8.73 -3.38
CA THR A 64 13.04 8.77 -3.69
C THR A 64 13.61 9.93 -2.91
N SER A 65 14.29 9.64 -1.80
CA SER A 65 14.87 10.68 -0.97
C SER A 65 15.81 11.53 -1.83
N PRO A 66 15.76 12.86 -1.73
CA PRO A 66 16.59 13.74 -2.55
C PRO A 66 18.08 13.40 -2.38
N ALA A 67 18.47 12.89 -1.21
CA ALA A 67 19.81 12.42 -0.91
C ALA A 67 20.31 11.31 -1.86
N VAL A 68 19.46 10.34 -2.24
CA VAL A 68 19.86 9.26 -3.17
C VAL A 68 20.05 9.80 -4.59
N ALA A 69 19.23 10.77 -5.01
CA ALA A 69 19.40 11.43 -6.30
C ALA A 69 20.71 12.24 -6.37
N TRP A 70 21.07 12.96 -5.30
CA TRP A 70 22.34 13.70 -5.19
C TRP A 70 23.56 12.77 -5.23
N LEU A 71 23.52 11.64 -4.53
CA LEU A 71 24.64 10.69 -4.52
C LEU A 71 24.84 10.05 -5.90
N ALA A 72 23.76 9.70 -6.61
CA ALA A 72 23.84 9.16 -7.96
C ALA A 72 24.44 10.18 -8.94
N GLY A 73 24.01 11.45 -8.87
CA GLY A 73 24.56 12.53 -9.69
C GLY A 73 26.04 12.81 -9.40
N ALA A 74 26.43 12.90 -8.12
CA ALA A 74 27.81 13.15 -7.73
C ALA A 74 28.76 12.02 -8.17
N GLY A 75 28.33 10.76 -8.07
CA GLY A 75 29.13 9.62 -8.53
C GLY A 75 29.38 9.64 -10.04
N LEU A 76 28.36 9.99 -10.83
CA LEU A 76 28.47 10.10 -12.29
C LEU A 76 29.45 11.20 -12.72
N VAL A 77 29.39 12.36 -12.06
CA VAL A 77 30.30 13.49 -12.32
C VAL A 77 31.74 13.12 -11.94
N LEU A 78 31.95 12.45 -10.81
CA LEU A 78 33.29 12.04 -10.37
C LEU A 78 33.90 11.01 -11.33
N LEU A 79 33.13 10.02 -11.78
CA LEU A 79 33.57 9.04 -12.77
C LEU A 79 33.93 9.69 -14.11
N ALA A 80 33.10 10.60 -14.62
CA ALA A 80 33.37 11.33 -15.86
C ALA A 80 34.66 12.18 -15.75
N THR A 81 34.88 12.80 -14.59
CA THR A 81 36.09 13.59 -14.32
C THR A 81 37.33 12.72 -14.33
N LEU A 82 37.32 11.56 -13.66
CA LEU A 82 38.44 10.61 -13.65
C LEU A 82 38.73 10.03 -15.04
N MET A 83 37.69 9.68 -15.80
CA MET A 83 37.85 9.20 -17.17
C MET A 83 38.49 10.26 -18.07
N THR A 84 38.05 11.52 -17.95
CA THR A 84 38.63 12.63 -18.73
C THR A 84 40.09 12.86 -18.38
N TRP A 85 40.44 12.82 -17.09
CA TRP A 85 41.83 12.95 -16.62
C TRP A 85 42.73 11.79 -17.10
N GLY A 86 42.25 10.54 -16.99
CA GLY A 86 42.99 9.38 -17.48
C GLY A 86 43.17 9.36 -19.00
N LEU A 87 42.15 9.80 -19.77
CA LEU A 87 42.25 9.97 -21.22
C LEU A 87 43.30 11.02 -21.60
N LEU A 88 43.41 12.12 -20.84
CA LEU A 88 44.43 13.13 -21.03
C LEU A 88 45.84 12.59 -20.78
N GLU A 89 46.05 11.81 -19.73
CA GLU A 89 47.35 11.17 -19.45
C GLU A 89 47.76 10.18 -20.55
N VAL A 90 46.82 9.40 -21.09
CA VAL A 90 47.09 8.47 -22.19
C VAL A 90 47.35 9.20 -23.52
N ALA A 91 46.66 10.31 -23.76
CA ALA A 91 46.78 11.08 -25.01
C ALA A 91 48.06 11.95 -25.06
N PHE A 92 48.59 12.38 -23.91
CA PHE A 92 49.82 13.18 -23.82
C PHE A 92 50.92 12.49 -23.00
N PRO A 93 51.52 11.39 -23.49
CA PRO A 93 52.55 10.64 -22.75
C PRO A 93 53.93 11.34 -22.72
N GLY A 94 54.00 12.68 -22.78
CA GLY A 94 55.26 13.39 -23.05
C GLY A 94 55.31 14.87 -22.67
N SER A 95 54.75 15.28 -21.52
CA SER A 95 55.03 16.60 -20.93
C SER A 95 55.90 16.50 -19.67
N GLY A 96 56.91 15.63 -19.71
CA GLY A 96 57.99 15.53 -18.72
C GLY A 96 59.32 15.84 -19.38
#